data_AF-W4RWH5-F1
#
_entry.id   AF-W4RWH5-F1
#
_cell.length_a   1.000
_cell.length_b   1.000
_cell.length_c   1.000
_cell.angle_alpha   90.00
_cell.angle_beta   90.00
_cell.angle_gamma   90.00
#
_symmetry.space_group_name_H-M   'P 1'
#
loop_
_entity.id
_entity.type
_entity.pdbx_description
1 polymer ?
#
loop_
_entity_poly.entity_id
_entity_poly.type
_entity_poly.pdbx_seq_one_letter_code
_entity_poly.pdbx_strand_id
1 'polypeptide(L)'
;MKLTKILAIGIVVSGVVILGIGLFQLWDIEHQEQISVEAAKELVEENKPKVKKEEFKPETGEASGLLVIPKINAELAIVEGTDADDLEKGVGHYKGSYYPEENG
;
A
#
# COMPACT_ATOMS: atom_id res chain seq x y z
N MET A 1 2.99 34.26 -35.33
CA MET A 1 1.75 33.44 -35.24
C MET A 1 1.99 31.93 -35.15
N LYS A 2 2.97 31.33 -35.85
CA LYS A 2 3.20 29.87 -35.78
C LYS A 2 3.89 29.41 -34.48
N LEU A 3 4.89 30.16 -34.01
CA LEU A 3 5.66 29.82 -32.81
C LEU A 3 4.83 29.82 -31.52
N THR A 4 3.95 30.82 -31.34
CA THR A 4 3.05 30.91 -30.18
C THR A 4 2.04 29.76 -30.12
N LYS A 5 1.58 29.26 -31.27
CA LYS A 5 0.70 28.09 -31.34
C LYS A 5 1.44 26.80 -30.96
N ILE A 6 2.69 26.63 -31.41
CA ILE A 6 3.51 25.45 -31.06
C ILE A 6 3.80 25.43 -29.56
N LEU A 7 4.14 26.58 -28.96
CA LEU A 7 4.32 26.72 -27.51
C LEU A 7 3.05 26.37 -26.72
N ALA A 8 1.89 26.87 -27.16
CA ALA A 8 0.62 26.56 -26.53
C ALA A 8 0.29 25.05 -26.59
N ILE A 9 0.51 24.41 -27.74
CA ILE A 9 0.32 22.96 -27.89
C ILE A 9 1.28 22.19 -26.97
N GLY A 10 2.55 22.62 -26.87
CA GLY A 10 3.53 22.01 -25.98
C GLY A 10 3.09 21.99 -24.52
N ILE A 11 2.57 23.11 -24.02
CA ILE A 11 2.07 23.23 -22.63
C ILE A 11 0.84 22.34 -22.41
N VAL A 12 -0.08 22.28 -23.38
CA VAL A 12 -1.27 21.42 -23.28
C VAL A 12 -0.86 19.95 -23.26
N VAL A 13 0.05 19.54 -24.14
CA VAL A 13 0.55 18.16 -24.19
C VAL A 13 1.25 17.79 -22.89
N SER A 14 2.11 18.66 -22.34
CA SER A 14 2.74 18.37 -21.04
C SER A 14 1.73 18.23 -19.91
N GLY A 15 0.67 19.05 -19.91
CA GLY A 15 -0.41 18.93 -18.95
C GLY A 15 -1.15 17.58 -19.05
N VAL A 16 -1.46 17.14 -20.27
CA VAL A 16 -2.09 15.84 -20.51
C VAL A 16 -1.20 14.69 -20.06
N VAL A 17 0.11 14.77 -20.29
CA VAL A 17 1.07 13.75 -19.83
C VAL A 17 1.10 13.66 -18.30
N ILE A 18 1.16 14.80 -17.60
CA ILE A 18 1.15 14.83 -16.12
C ILE A 18 -0.15 14.24 -15.57
N LEU A 19 -1.30 14.58 -16.17
CA LEU A 19 -2.59 14.00 -15.79
C LEU A 19 -2.63 12.49 -16.02
N GLY A 20 -2.08 12.01 -17.14
CA GLY A 20 -1.99 10.59 -17.43
C GLY A 20 -1.17 9.82 -16.38
N ILE A 21 -0.03 10.38 -15.97
CA ILE A 21 0.82 9.80 -14.92
C ILE A 21 0.06 9.76 -13.58
N GLY A 22 -0.60 10.84 -13.18
CA GLY A 22 -1.36 10.89 -11.93
C GLY A 22 -2.52 9.89 -11.90
N LEU A 23 -3.25 9.73 -13.02
CA LEU A 23 -4.30 8.71 -13.12
C LEU A 23 -3.74 7.29 -13.01
N PHE A 24 -2.61 7.01 -13.63
CA PHE A 24 -1.93 5.72 -13.52
C PHE A 24 -1.50 5.45 -12.07
N GLN A 25 -0.94 6.45 -11.39
CA GLN A 25 -0.50 6.31 -10.00
C GLN A 25 -1.66 6.04 -9.04
N LEU A 26 -2.81 6.72 -9.20
CA LEU A 26 -4.00 6.43 -8.39
C LEU A 26 -4.51 5.00 -8.58
N TRP A 27 -4.47 4.50 -9.82
CA TRP A 27 -4.87 3.13 -10.12
C TRP A 27 -3.91 2.09 -9.53
N ASP A 28 -2.61 2.35 -9.59
CA ASP A 28 -1.58 1.47 -9.04
C ASP A 28 -1.69 1.36 -7.51
N ILE A 29 -1.90 2.47 -6.81
CA ILE A 29 -2.09 2.48 -5.34
C ILE A 29 -3.28 1.60 -4.93
N GLU A 30 -4.45 1.79 -5.56
CA GLU A 30 -5.65 0.99 -5.24
C GLU A 30 -5.42 -0.50 -5.53
N HIS A 31 -4.64 -0.83 -6.56
CA HIS A 31 -4.29 -2.21 -6.88
C HIS A 31 -3.35 -2.84 -5.85
N GLN A 32 -2.30 -2.12 -5.43
CA GLN A 32 -1.37 -2.58 -4.41
C GLN A 32 -2.05 -2.77 -3.05
N GLU A 33 -2.96 -1.87 -2.68
CA GLU A 33 -3.77 -1.98 -1.47
C GLU A 33 -4.66 -3.24 -1.48
N GLN A 34 -5.30 -3.56 -2.62
CA GLN A 34 -6.12 -4.77 -2.72
C GLN A 34 -5.28 -6.04 -2.58
N ILE A 35 -4.13 -6.11 -3.26
CA ILE A 35 -3.22 -7.26 -3.18
C ILE A 35 -2.73 -7.48 -1.75
N SER A 36 -2.33 -6.41 -1.06
CA SER A 36 -1.84 -6.51 0.31
C SER A 36 -2.94 -6.93 1.29
N VAL A 37 -4.18 -6.45 1.10
CA VAL A 37 -5.34 -6.85 1.91
C VAL A 37 -5.68 -8.32 1.67
N GLU A 38 -5.62 -8.81 0.43
CA GLU A 38 -5.79 -10.23 0.13
C GLU A 38 -4.71 -11.09 0.79
N ALA A 39 -3.44 -10.68 0.70
CA ALA A 39 -2.34 -11.36 1.39
C ALA A 39 -2.53 -11.36 2.92
N ALA A 40 -2.94 -10.22 3.49
CA ALA A 40 -3.24 -10.09 4.91
C ALA A 40 -4.41 -10.99 5.35
N LYS A 41 -5.47 -11.10 4.54
CA LYS A 41 -6.60 -12.02 4.77
C LYS A 41 -6.13 -13.47 4.78
N GLU A 42 -5.32 -13.84 3.79
CA GLU A 42 -4.73 -15.18 3.69
C GLU A 42 -3.86 -15.54 4.91
N LEU A 43 -3.16 -14.56 5.50
CA LEU A 43 -2.37 -14.74 6.71
C LEU A 43 -3.22 -14.99 7.96
N VAL A 44 -4.40 -14.40 8.06
CA VAL A 44 -5.29 -14.51 9.24
C VAL A 44 -6.37 -15.59 9.09
N GLU A 45 -6.42 -16.31 7.96
CA GLU A 45 -7.39 -17.39 7.75
C GLU A 45 -7.26 -18.51 8.80
N GLU A 46 -8.38 -18.84 9.44
CA GLU A 46 -8.42 -19.84 10.54
C GLU A 46 -8.04 -21.25 10.11
N ASN A 47 -8.18 -21.58 8.82
CA ASN A 47 -7.93 -22.92 8.29
C ASN A 47 -6.46 -23.17 7.93
N LYS A 48 -5.58 -22.17 8.08
CA LYS A 48 -4.14 -22.33 7.81
C LYS A 48 -3.36 -22.67 9.08
N PRO A 49 -2.23 -23.40 8.95
CA PRO A 49 -1.32 -23.61 10.06
C PRO A 49 -0.83 -22.26 10.57
N LYS A 50 -1.12 -21.94 11.83
CA LYS A 50 -0.62 -20.71 12.45
C LYS A 50 0.89 -20.76 12.52
N VAL A 51 1.54 -19.73 11.98
CA VAL A 51 2.99 -19.53 12.13
C VAL A 51 3.29 -19.36 13.61
N LYS A 52 4.31 -20.05 14.12
CA LYS A 52 4.73 -19.86 15.51
C LYS A 52 5.26 -18.46 15.69
N LYS A 53 5.07 -17.88 16.87
CA LYS A 53 5.51 -16.52 17.16
C LYS A 53 7.02 -16.33 16.93
N GLU A 54 7.84 -17.33 17.22
CA GLU A 54 9.29 -17.25 17.00
C GLU A 54 9.69 -17.24 15.50
N GLU A 55 8.81 -17.73 14.64
CA GLU A 55 8.98 -17.84 13.18
C GLU A 55 8.31 -16.67 12.44
N PHE A 56 7.50 -15.85 13.14
CA PHE A 56 6.80 -14.70 12.57
C PHE A 56 7.76 -13.52 12.40
N LYS A 57 8.34 -13.39 11.20
CA LYS A 57 9.29 -12.35 10.81
C LYS A 57 9.03 -11.91 9.37
N PRO A 58 7.96 -11.14 9.13
CA PRO A 58 7.66 -10.64 7.79
C PRO A 58 8.81 -9.78 7.28
N GLU A 59 9.09 -9.84 5.98
CA GLU A 59 10.08 -8.97 5.35
C GLU A 59 9.51 -7.56 5.12
N THR A 60 10.39 -6.56 5.03
CA THR A 60 9.96 -5.19 4.73
C THR A 60 9.20 -5.16 3.40
N GLY A 61 8.01 -4.55 3.42
CA GLY A 61 7.10 -4.48 2.29
C GLY A 61 6.11 -5.65 2.17
N GLU A 62 6.18 -6.64 3.07
CA GLU A 62 5.22 -7.75 3.16
C GLU A 62 4.08 -7.46 4.15
N ALA A 63 2.94 -8.10 3.92
CA ALA A 63 1.83 -8.07 4.88
C ALA A 63 2.22 -8.81 6.17
N SER A 64 2.02 -8.16 7.32
CA SER A 64 2.22 -8.69 8.66
C SER A 64 0.91 -8.91 9.41
N GLY A 65 -0.21 -8.38 8.91
CA GLY A 65 -1.52 -8.62 9.53
C GLY A 65 -2.65 -7.87 8.86
N LEU A 66 -3.85 -8.04 9.39
CA LEU A 66 -5.06 -7.37 8.91
C LEU A 66 -5.59 -6.44 10.00
N LEU A 67 -5.71 -5.15 9.70
CA LEU A 67 -6.36 -4.15 10.54
C LEU A 67 -7.81 -3.98 10.12
N VAL A 68 -8.73 -4.38 10.98
CA VAL A 68 -10.19 -4.23 10.77
C VAL A 68 -10.71 -3.12 11.66
N ILE A 69 -11.36 -2.11 11.08
CA ILE A 69 -11.97 -0.99 11.80
C ILE A 69 -13.48 -0.94 11.47
N PRO A 70 -14.33 -1.67 12.22
CA PRO A 70 -15.75 -1.84 11.86
C PRO A 70 -16.53 -0.54 11.79
N LYS A 71 -16.18 0.45 12.63
CA LYS A 71 -16.89 1.73 12.72
C LYS A 71 -16.86 2.55 11.42
N ILE A 72 -15.84 2.33 10.58
CA ILE A 72 -15.66 3.02 9.30
C ILE A 72 -15.68 2.06 8.10
N ASN A 73 -16.03 0.79 8.32
CA ASN A 73 -16.00 -0.27 7.31
C ASN A 73 -14.65 -0.35 6.57
N ALA A 74 -13.54 -0.23 7.31
CA ALA A 74 -12.20 -0.32 6.74
C ALA A 74 -11.54 -1.66 7.08
N GLU A 75 -10.90 -2.23 6.07
CA GLU A 75 -10.01 -3.39 6.15
C GLU A 75 -8.71 -2.99 5.48
N LEU A 76 -7.61 -2.99 6.22
CA LEU A 76 -6.31 -2.51 5.75
C LEU A 76 -5.25 -3.56 6.04
N ALA A 77 -4.34 -3.78 5.10
CA ALA A 77 -3.16 -4.58 5.37
C ALA A 77 -2.22 -3.80 6.31
N ILE A 78 -1.70 -4.49 7.32
CA ILE A 78 -0.53 -4.03 8.07
C ILE A 78 0.68 -4.52 7.28
N VAL A 79 1.56 -3.60 6.87
CA VAL A 79 2.76 -3.88 6.07
C VAL A 79 3.99 -3.66 6.95
N GLU A 80 4.98 -4.56 6.92
CA GLU A 80 6.23 -4.34 7.67
C GLU A 80 7.04 -3.22 7.02
N GLY A 81 7.34 -2.15 7.76
CA GLY A 81 8.03 -0.98 7.25
C GLY A 81 7.15 0.27 7.20
N THR A 82 7.80 1.42 7.07
CA THR A 82 7.16 2.75 7.07
C THR A 82 7.74 3.65 5.99
N ASP A 83 8.44 3.09 5.01
CA ASP A 83 8.92 3.85 3.86
C ASP A 83 7.74 4.11 2.89
N ALA A 84 7.92 5.06 1.96
CA ALA A 84 6.84 5.46 1.05
C ALA A 84 6.25 4.27 0.27
N ASP A 85 7.13 3.42 -0.26
CA ASP A 85 6.77 2.22 -1.04
C ASP A 85 6.02 1.16 -0.20
N ASP A 86 6.21 1.16 1.13
CA ASP A 86 5.46 0.28 2.05
C ASP A 86 4.06 0.83 2.32
N LEU A 87 3.98 2.15 2.54
CA LEU A 87 2.74 2.86 2.85
C LEU A 87 1.79 2.96 1.65
N GLU A 88 2.30 2.85 0.43
CA GLU A 88 1.48 2.71 -0.78
C GLU A 88 0.66 1.40 -0.79
N LYS A 89 1.07 0.39 -0.02
CA LYS A 89 0.39 -0.90 0.07
C LYS A 89 -0.55 -1.02 1.27
N GLY A 90 -0.44 -0.16 2.29
CA GLY A 90 -1.25 -0.30 3.51
C GLY A 90 -0.70 0.50 4.69
N VAL A 91 -1.12 0.16 5.92
CA VAL A 91 -0.61 0.81 7.13
C VAL A 91 0.71 0.19 7.56
N GLY A 92 1.73 1.03 7.79
CA GLY A 92 3.06 0.56 8.14
C GLY A 92 3.21 0.14 9.61
N HIS A 93 3.82 -1.02 9.86
CA HIS A 93 4.36 -1.40 11.15
C HIS A 93 5.79 -0.84 11.28
N TYR A 94 6.06 -0.15 12.37
CA TYR A 94 7.37 0.47 12.59
C TYR A 94 8.42 -0.59 12.90
N LYS A 95 9.49 -0.64 12.11
CA LYS A 95 10.50 -1.68 12.24
C LYS A 95 11.13 -1.67 13.64
N GLY A 96 11.10 -2.82 14.30
CA GLY A 96 11.61 -2.99 15.66
C GLY A 96 10.65 -2.55 16.77
N SER A 97 9.43 -2.12 16.43
CA SER A 97 8.34 -2.05 17.41
C SER A 97 7.72 -3.43 17.65
N TYR A 98 6.91 -3.50 18.70
CA TYR A 98 6.24 -4.70 19.13
C TYR A 98 5.03 -5.02 18.26
N TYR A 99 4.89 -6.30 17.91
CA TYR A 99 3.69 -6.86 17.31
C TYR A 99 2.57 -7.05 18.35
N PRO A 100 1.31 -7.21 17.91
CA PRO A 100 0.23 -7.62 18.80
C PRO A 100 0.61 -8.83 19.67
N GLU A 101 0.19 -8.80 20.93
CA GLU A 101 0.52 -9.81 21.96
C GLU A 101 1.99 -9.84 22.40
N GLU A 102 2.85 -8.93 21.94
CA GLU A 102 4.16 -8.71 22.54
C GLU A 102 4.09 -7.69 23.69
N ASN A 103 5.01 -7.82 24.65
CA ASN A 103 5.05 -6.94 25.82
C ASN A 103 5.83 -5.68 25.46
N GLY A 104 5.10 -4.58 25.25
CA GLY A 104 5.62 -3.24 24.94
C GLY A 104 6.43 -2.58 26.04
#